data_AF-A0A240AL99-F1
#
_entry.id   AF-A0A240AL99-F1
#
_cell.length_a   1.000
_cell.length_b   1.000
_cell.length_c   1.000
_cell.angle_alpha   90.00
_cell.angle_beta   90.00
_cell.angle_gamma   90.00
#
_symmetry.space_group_name_H-M   'P 1'
#
loop_
_entity.id
_entity.type
_entity.pdbx_description
1 polymer ?
#
loop_
_entity_poly.entity_id
_entity_poly.type
_entity_poly.pdbx_seq_one_letter_code
_entity_poly.pdbx_strand_id
1 'polypeptide(L)'
;MDTRRVLTRGLLPLFALLSVLAGGAVHAATQQVPSGYREVALRHGVPPESLYSVALAETSMAPKSIVSVTRGAGPAPDVERPWPWTINVAGKGYRYASRLQAWEALQRFLKTHPRKRIDVGIAQVNLGWNGHHFTSTWEAFDPYTNLNAAAAILRECYDRNPGSWLVAAGCYHHPAGGAPAARYKSIVSGKLARLNGRASAPVRVTSTTPVPTALPAQTVALTWIEPRSQ
;
A
#
# COMPACT_ATOMS: atom_id res chain seq x y z
N MET A 1 -48.83 -73.71 24.68
CA MET A 1 -47.69 -74.44 24.07
C MET A 1 -46.91 -73.45 23.23
N ASP A 2 -45.60 -73.65 23.15
CA ASP A 2 -44.64 -72.93 22.29
C ASP A 2 -44.29 -71.48 22.65
N THR A 3 -43.03 -71.03 22.59
CA THR A 3 -41.71 -71.67 22.61
C THR A 3 -40.71 -70.56 22.95
N ARG A 4 -39.64 -70.92 23.67
CA ARG A 4 -38.49 -70.05 23.97
C ARG A 4 -37.79 -69.61 22.68
N ARG A 5 -37.34 -68.35 22.59
CA ARG A 5 -36.11 -67.98 21.86
C ARG A 5 -35.32 -66.90 22.59
N VAL A 6 -34.01 -67.02 22.44
CA VAL A 6 -32.91 -66.53 23.25
C VAL A 6 -31.94 -65.81 22.30
N LEU A 7 -31.34 -64.70 22.77
CA LEU A 7 -30.13 -64.01 22.25
C LEU A 7 -30.24 -63.41 20.82
N THR A 8 -29.59 -62.31 20.44
CA THR A 8 -28.27 -61.76 20.77
C THR A 8 -28.29 -60.24 20.58
N ARG A 9 -27.59 -59.50 21.47
CA ARG A 9 -27.27 -58.07 21.30
C ARG A 9 -26.18 -57.93 20.23
N GLY A 10 -26.48 -57.32 19.08
CA GLY A 10 -25.49 -56.83 18.13
C GLY A 10 -25.17 -55.37 18.40
N LEU A 11 -23.96 -55.06 18.90
CA LEU A 11 -23.43 -53.70 18.91
C LEU A 11 -23.10 -53.28 17.47
N LEU A 12 -23.74 -52.22 16.97
CA LEU A 12 -23.28 -51.50 15.78
C LEU A 12 -22.04 -50.65 16.14
N PRO A 13 -20.92 -50.71 15.39
CA PRO A 13 -19.82 -49.78 15.58
C PRO A 13 -20.20 -48.43 14.95
N LEU A 14 -20.27 -47.40 15.80
CA LEU A 14 -20.45 -46.01 15.39
C LEU A 14 -19.15 -45.54 14.73
N PHE A 15 -19.08 -45.54 13.40
CA PHE A 15 -18.00 -44.89 12.66
C PHE A 15 -18.14 -43.37 12.81
N ALA A 16 -17.38 -42.79 13.75
CA ALA A 16 -17.21 -41.35 13.85
C ALA A 16 -16.43 -40.85 12.64
N LEU A 17 -17.13 -40.28 11.65
CA LEU A 17 -16.53 -39.60 10.52
C LEU A 17 -15.90 -38.30 11.03
N LEU A 18 -14.58 -38.33 11.28
CA LEU A 18 -13.81 -37.16 11.66
C LEU A 18 -13.64 -36.26 10.42
N SER A 19 -14.59 -35.35 10.21
CA SER A 19 -14.47 -34.30 9.19
C SER A 19 -13.31 -33.38 9.53
N VAL A 20 -12.14 -33.64 8.95
CA VAL A 20 -11.01 -32.71 8.97
C VAL A 20 -11.41 -31.49 8.14
N LEU A 21 -11.92 -30.46 8.79
CA LEU A 21 -12.02 -29.13 8.22
C LEU A 21 -10.59 -28.64 7.99
N ALA A 22 -10.08 -28.83 6.78
CA ALA A 22 -8.90 -28.15 6.29
C ALA A 22 -9.22 -26.65 6.25
N GLY A 23 -8.94 -25.97 7.37
CA GLY A 23 -8.97 -24.52 7.45
C GLY A 23 -7.94 -23.98 6.46
N GLY A 24 -8.39 -23.62 5.26
CA GLY A 24 -7.60 -22.88 4.29
C GLY A 24 -7.19 -21.57 4.93
N ALA A 25 -5.96 -21.51 5.45
CA ALA A 25 -5.33 -20.26 5.81
C ALA A 25 -5.22 -19.44 4.52
N VAL A 26 -6.16 -18.52 4.32
CA VAL A 26 -5.99 -17.41 3.39
C VAL A 26 -4.71 -16.70 3.80
N HIS A 27 -3.61 -17.04 3.14
CA HIS A 27 -2.34 -16.35 3.31
C HIS A 27 -2.57 -14.94 2.80
N ALA A 28 -2.82 -14.00 3.72
CA ALA A 28 -2.84 -12.59 3.40
C ALA A 28 -1.43 -12.21 2.92
N ALA A 29 -1.25 -12.11 1.60
CA ALA A 29 0.02 -11.74 1.01
C ALA A 29 0.56 -10.46 1.68
N THR A 30 1.72 -10.57 2.30
CA THR A 30 2.39 -9.47 2.99
C THR A 30 2.83 -8.43 1.96
N GLN A 31 2.27 -7.23 2.04
CA GLN A 31 2.60 -6.15 1.12
C GLN A 31 3.86 -5.44 1.59
N GLN A 32 5.03 -5.98 1.23
CA GLN A 32 6.30 -5.30 1.44
C GLN A 32 6.37 -4.02 0.57
N VAL A 33 7.09 -3.00 1.04
CA VAL A 33 7.39 -1.79 0.26
C VAL A 33 8.22 -2.20 -0.96
N PRO A 34 7.79 -1.96 -2.21
CA PRO A 34 8.57 -2.37 -3.39
C PRO A 34 9.94 -1.68 -3.48
N SER A 35 10.92 -2.33 -4.12
CA SER A 35 12.31 -1.83 -4.18
C SER A 35 12.44 -0.43 -4.75
N GLY A 36 11.70 -0.10 -5.82
CA GLY A 36 11.74 1.24 -6.42
C GLY A 36 11.30 2.36 -5.46
N TYR A 37 10.35 2.09 -4.55
CA TYR A 37 9.99 3.05 -3.50
C TYR A 37 11.09 3.19 -2.47
N ARG A 38 11.71 2.07 -2.05
CA ARG A 38 12.83 2.11 -1.10
C ARG A 38 14.00 2.91 -1.65
N GLU A 39 14.40 2.66 -2.90
CA GLU A 39 15.51 3.37 -3.54
C GLU A 39 15.27 4.88 -3.58
N VAL A 40 14.12 5.31 -4.10
CA VAL A 40 13.78 6.74 -4.19
C VAL A 40 13.67 7.35 -2.80
N ALA A 41 12.96 6.72 -1.86
CA ALA A 41 12.78 7.29 -0.53
C ALA A 41 14.11 7.48 0.20
N LEU A 42 15.01 6.49 0.15
CA LEU A 42 16.33 6.57 0.77
C LEU A 42 17.20 7.68 0.16
N ARG A 43 17.14 7.90 -1.15
CA ARG A 43 17.87 9.00 -1.83
C ARG A 43 17.48 10.38 -1.31
N HIS A 44 16.23 10.55 -0.86
CA HIS A 44 15.69 11.82 -0.37
C HIS A 44 15.61 11.89 1.16
N GLY A 45 16.15 10.91 1.90
CA GLY A 45 16.07 10.88 3.36
C GLY A 45 14.63 10.78 3.88
N VAL A 46 13.77 10.05 3.15
CA VAL A 46 12.38 9.77 3.48
C VAL A 46 12.25 8.28 3.86
N PRO A 47 11.50 7.91 4.91
CA PRO A 47 11.21 6.51 5.20
C PRO A 47 10.44 5.86 4.04
N PRO A 48 10.87 4.69 3.53
CA PRO A 48 10.21 4.02 2.42
C PRO A 48 8.71 3.78 2.61
N GLU A 49 8.28 3.43 3.82
CA GLU A 49 6.90 3.21 4.18
C GLU A 49 6.08 4.51 4.08
N SER A 50 6.69 5.65 4.40
CA SER A 50 6.04 6.97 4.30
C SER A 50 5.78 7.33 2.83
N LEU A 51 6.80 7.21 1.96
CA LEU A 51 6.61 7.46 0.53
C LEU A 51 5.59 6.48 -0.08
N TYR A 52 5.67 5.19 0.29
CA TYR A 52 4.78 4.19 -0.28
C TYR A 52 3.33 4.33 0.20
N SER A 53 3.11 4.68 1.47
CA SER A 53 1.77 4.92 2.00
C SER A 53 1.11 6.16 1.40
N VAL A 54 1.87 7.22 1.10
CA VAL A 54 1.40 8.36 0.31
C VAL A 54 0.96 7.89 -1.07
N ALA A 55 1.81 7.19 -1.84
CA ALA A 55 1.42 6.73 -3.17
C ALA A 55 0.20 5.78 -3.16
N LEU A 56 0.06 4.94 -2.12
CA LEU A 56 -1.13 4.10 -1.94
C LEU A 56 -2.37 4.92 -1.55
N ALA A 57 -2.23 6.01 -0.79
CA ALA A 57 -3.34 6.92 -0.51
C ALA A 57 -3.81 7.62 -1.79
N GLU A 58 -2.87 8.00 -2.65
CA GLU A 58 -3.12 8.78 -3.85
C GLU A 58 -3.72 7.97 -5.02
N THR A 59 -3.10 6.86 -5.42
CA THR A 59 -3.44 6.21 -6.70
C THR A 59 -3.68 4.71 -6.64
N SER A 60 -3.89 4.16 -5.44
CA SER A 60 -4.14 2.73 -5.31
C SER A 60 -5.24 2.21 -6.23
N MET A 61 -5.03 0.99 -6.75
CA MET A 61 -6.00 0.20 -7.49
C MET A 61 -5.98 -1.24 -7.02
N ALA A 62 -7.17 -1.82 -6.83
CA ALA A 62 -7.32 -3.25 -6.61
C ALA A 62 -6.90 -4.03 -7.87
N PRO A 63 -6.40 -5.28 -7.74
CA PRO A 63 -5.99 -6.12 -8.87
C PRO A 63 -7.04 -6.21 -9.98
N LYS A 64 -8.31 -6.43 -9.63
CA LYS A 64 -9.42 -6.50 -10.59
C LYS A 64 -9.60 -5.20 -11.39
N SER A 65 -9.42 -4.04 -10.75
CA SER A 65 -9.50 -2.74 -11.42
C SER A 65 -8.34 -2.54 -12.39
N ILE A 66 -7.14 -3.01 -12.03
CA ILE A 66 -5.97 -2.96 -12.92
C ILE A 66 -6.24 -3.82 -14.17
N VAL A 67 -6.66 -5.08 -13.98
CA VAL A 67 -7.03 -5.99 -15.07
C VAL A 67 -8.09 -5.39 -15.98
N SER A 68 -9.12 -4.76 -15.40
CA SER A 68 -10.18 -4.10 -16.16
C SER A 68 -9.65 -2.95 -17.02
N VAL A 69 -8.84 -2.06 -16.44
CA VAL A 69 -8.26 -0.90 -17.14
C VAL A 69 -7.28 -1.33 -18.21
N THR A 70 -6.44 -2.34 -17.96
CA THR A 70 -5.49 -2.86 -18.94
C THR A 70 -6.10 -3.84 -19.94
N ARG A 71 -7.38 -4.19 -19.79
CA ARG A 71 -8.06 -5.25 -20.55
C ARG A 71 -7.30 -6.58 -20.52
N GLY A 72 -6.72 -6.91 -19.36
CA GLY A 72 -5.92 -8.12 -19.15
C GLY A 72 -4.51 -8.06 -19.73
N ALA A 73 -4.05 -6.91 -20.25
CA ALA A 73 -2.67 -6.78 -20.68
C ALA A 73 -1.72 -6.73 -19.47
N GLY A 74 -0.73 -7.63 -19.48
CA GLY A 74 0.31 -7.72 -18.44
C GLY A 74 -0.12 -8.46 -17.17
N PRO A 75 0.83 -8.75 -16.27
CA PRO A 75 0.55 -9.41 -15.01
C PRO A 75 -0.23 -8.49 -14.06
N ALA A 76 -1.27 -9.02 -13.43
CA ALA A 76 -1.95 -8.36 -12.33
C ALA A 76 -1.15 -8.54 -11.03
N PRO A 77 -1.03 -7.52 -10.18
CA PRO A 77 -0.45 -7.72 -8.86
C PRO A 77 -1.42 -8.52 -7.97
N ASP A 78 -0.89 -9.24 -6.99
CA ASP A 78 -1.72 -9.98 -6.02
C ASP A 78 -2.45 -9.07 -5.02
N VAL A 79 -1.95 -7.85 -4.85
CA VAL A 79 -2.45 -6.86 -3.90
C VAL A 79 -2.65 -5.50 -4.56
N GLU A 80 -3.36 -4.61 -3.88
CA GLU A 80 -3.53 -3.23 -4.31
C GLU A 80 -2.19 -2.52 -4.54
N ARG A 81 -2.03 -1.85 -5.69
CA ARG A 81 -0.81 -1.08 -6.02
C ARG A 81 -1.15 0.34 -6.46
N PRO A 82 -0.27 1.33 -6.21
CA PRO A 82 -0.38 2.65 -6.84
C PRO A 82 -0.31 2.52 -8.37
N TRP A 83 -1.17 3.24 -9.08
CA TRP A 83 -1.27 3.18 -10.53
C TRP A 83 -0.73 4.45 -11.19
N PRO A 84 0.34 4.38 -12.01
CA PRO A 84 1.04 5.56 -12.50
C PRO A 84 0.26 6.35 -13.54
N TRP A 85 -0.65 5.72 -14.29
CA TRP A 85 -1.40 6.37 -15.36
C TRP A 85 -2.69 6.99 -14.83
N THR A 86 -2.55 7.81 -13.79
CA THR A 86 -3.65 8.45 -13.06
C THR A 86 -3.61 9.96 -13.22
N ILE A 87 -4.77 10.57 -13.41
CA ILE A 87 -4.95 12.04 -13.45
C ILE A 87 -6.09 12.41 -12.51
N ASN A 88 -5.88 13.40 -11.65
CA ASN A 88 -6.96 14.14 -11.02
C ASN A 88 -7.14 15.46 -11.78
N VAL A 89 -8.37 15.78 -12.17
CA VAL A 89 -8.72 17.08 -12.73
C VAL A 89 -9.84 17.67 -11.88
N ALA A 90 -9.55 18.76 -11.17
CA ALA A 90 -10.52 19.50 -10.40
C ALA A 90 -11.30 18.65 -9.36
N GLY A 91 -10.68 17.61 -8.82
CA GLY A 91 -11.28 16.66 -7.86
C GLY A 91 -11.78 15.37 -8.51
N LYS A 92 -11.82 15.26 -9.84
CA LYS A 92 -12.28 14.07 -10.56
C LYS A 92 -11.10 13.21 -11.02
N GLY A 93 -11.08 11.95 -10.59
CA GLY A 93 -10.07 10.98 -10.94
C GLY A 93 -10.32 10.28 -12.28
N TYR A 94 -9.24 10.05 -13.03
CA TYR A 94 -9.20 9.31 -14.29
C TYR A 94 -8.04 8.33 -14.25
N ARG A 95 -8.26 7.10 -14.75
CA ARG A 95 -7.26 6.02 -14.80
C ARG A 95 -7.16 5.50 -16.22
N TYR A 96 -5.95 5.31 -16.73
CA TYR A 96 -5.69 4.90 -18.10
C TYR A 96 -4.86 3.62 -18.16
N ALA A 97 -4.90 2.91 -19.29
CA ALA A 97 -4.16 1.66 -19.45
C ALA A 97 -2.66 1.87 -19.63
N SER A 98 -2.25 3.03 -20.16
CA SER A 98 -0.86 3.30 -20.52
C SER A 98 -0.47 4.76 -20.31
N ARG A 99 0.85 5.00 -20.28
CA ARG A 99 1.45 6.34 -20.25
C ARG A 99 0.94 7.22 -21.38
N LEU A 100 0.89 6.67 -22.60
CA LEU A 100 0.44 7.40 -23.78
C LEU A 100 -1.00 7.86 -23.64
N GLN A 101 -1.91 6.98 -23.22
CA GLN A 101 -3.31 7.34 -23.04
C GLN A 101 -3.50 8.41 -21.96
N ALA A 102 -2.79 8.30 -20.83
CA ALA A 102 -2.83 9.30 -19.78
C ALA A 102 -2.27 10.64 -20.29
N TRP A 103 -1.13 10.63 -20.97
CA TRP A 103 -0.53 11.83 -21.52
C TRP A 103 -1.43 12.52 -22.55
N GLU A 104 -2.00 11.79 -23.51
CA GLU A 104 -2.93 12.35 -24.49
C GLU A 104 -4.17 12.97 -23.82
N ALA A 105 -4.70 12.33 -22.77
CA ALA A 105 -5.80 12.86 -21.99
C ALA A 105 -5.40 14.14 -21.25
N LEU A 106 -4.21 14.17 -20.65
CA LEU A 106 -3.66 15.36 -20.01
C LEU A 106 -3.56 16.53 -21.00
N GLN A 107 -3.07 16.30 -22.22
CA GLN A 107 -2.99 17.35 -23.24
C GLN A 107 -4.37 17.94 -23.59
N ARG A 108 -5.45 17.15 -23.50
CA ARG A 108 -6.82 17.65 -23.67
C ARG A 108 -7.29 18.45 -22.45
N PHE A 109 -7.06 17.96 -21.24
CA PHE A 109 -7.45 18.66 -20.02
C PHE A 109 -6.75 20.01 -19.85
N LEU A 110 -5.49 20.11 -20.26
CA LEU A 110 -4.71 21.35 -20.22
C LEU A 110 -5.29 22.47 -21.11
N LYS A 111 -6.16 22.15 -22.08
CA LYS A 111 -6.85 23.15 -22.91
C LYS A 111 -8.01 23.81 -22.17
N THR A 112 -8.57 23.16 -21.14
CA THR A 112 -9.82 23.58 -20.49
C THR A 112 -9.68 23.80 -18.99
N HIS A 113 -8.56 23.40 -18.38
CA HIS A 113 -8.31 23.53 -16.95
C HIS A 113 -6.92 24.11 -16.67
N PRO A 114 -6.80 24.99 -15.66
CA PRO A 114 -5.50 25.47 -15.22
C PRO A 114 -4.69 24.34 -14.57
N ARG A 115 -3.37 24.37 -14.76
CA ARG A 115 -2.43 23.36 -14.20
C ARG A 115 -2.57 23.15 -12.70
N LYS A 116 -2.91 24.20 -11.94
CA LYS A 116 -3.12 24.14 -10.47
C LYS A 116 -4.29 23.24 -10.06
N ARG A 117 -5.16 22.88 -10.99
CA ARG A 117 -6.29 21.96 -10.77
C ARG A 117 -6.03 20.56 -11.32
N ILE A 118 -4.77 20.22 -11.64
CA ILE A 118 -4.41 18.94 -12.24
C ILE A 118 -3.27 18.30 -11.46
N ASP A 119 -3.52 17.09 -10.98
CA ASP A 119 -2.52 16.22 -10.35
C ASP A 119 -2.27 15.01 -11.23
N VAL A 120 -1.02 14.56 -11.31
CA VAL A 120 -0.63 13.48 -12.23
C VAL A 120 0.26 12.44 -11.58
N GLY A 121 0.20 11.24 -12.15
CA GLY A 121 1.18 10.20 -11.88
C GLY A 121 0.90 9.43 -10.60
N ILE A 122 1.84 8.54 -10.29
CA ILE A 122 1.73 7.53 -9.24
C ILE A 122 1.56 8.10 -7.83
N ALA A 123 2.01 9.34 -7.59
CA ALA A 123 1.90 10.03 -6.32
C ALA A 123 1.06 11.33 -6.39
N GLN A 124 0.34 11.57 -7.49
CA GLN A 124 -0.54 12.75 -7.67
C GLN A 124 0.17 14.09 -7.41
N VAL A 125 1.29 14.32 -8.08
CA VAL A 125 2.00 15.60 -8.00
C VAL A 125 1.24 16.66 -8.81
N ASN A 126 0.91 17.79 -8.17
CA ASN A 126 0.19 18.89 -8.82
C ASN A 126 1.05 19.62 -9.86
N LEU A 127 0.56 19.76 -11.09
CA LEU A 127 1.30 20.37 -12.20
C LEU A 127 1.47 21.89 -12.06
N GLY A 128 0.55 22.57 -11.38
CA GLY A 128 0.59 24.03 -11.26
C GLY A 128 1.51 24.54 -10.16
N TRP A 129 1.69 23.75 -9.10
CA TRP A 129 2.57 24.09 -7.97
C TRP A 129 3.94 23.45 -8.11
N ASN A 130 3.97 22.18 -8.51
CA ASN A 130 5.18 21.34 -8.48
C ASN A 130 5.65 20.92 -9.87
N GLY A 131 5.14 21.57 -10.93
CA GLY A 131 5.50 21.25 -12.32
C GLY A 131 6.98 21.44 -12.66
N HIS A 132 7.72 22.23 -11.86
CA HIS A 132 9.15 22.47 -12.03
C HIS A 132 10.02 21.24 -11.75
N HIS A 133 9.48 20.19 -11.13
CA HIS A 133 10.17 18.90 -10.97
C HIS A 133 10.22 18.07 -12.27
N PHE A 134 9.52 18.49 -13.33
CA PHE A 134 9.41 17.73 -14.58
C PHE A 134 9.94 18.55 -15.76
N THR A 135 10.74 17.92 -16.62
CA THR A 135 11.18 18.54 -17.87
C THR A 135 10.07 18.59 -18.92
N SER A 136 9.05 17.73 -18.78
CA SER A 136 7.89 17.70 -19.66
C SER A 136 6.67 17.05 -18.98
N THR A 137 5.47 17.27 -19.53
CA THR A 137 4.25 16.58 -19.07
C THR A 137 4.29 15.07 -19.34
N TRP A 138 5.09 14.63 -20.31
CA TRP A 138 5.35 13.21 -20.53
C TRP A 138 6.11 12.60 -19.35
N GLU A 139 7.16 13.29 -18.89
CA GLU A 139 7.99 12.87 -17.76
C GLU A 139 7.23 12.82 -16.45
N ALA A 140 6.22 13.67 -16.27
CA ALA A 140 5.39 13.67 -15.06
C ALA A 140 4.63 12.35 -14.82
N PHE A 141 4.46 11.51 -15.86
CA PHE A 141 3.92 10.16 -15.72
C PHE A 141 4.99 9.07 -15.55
N ASP A 142 6.28 9.38 -15.72
CA ASP A 142 7.33 8.42 -15.38
C ASP A 142 7.24 8.06 -13.90
N PRO A 143 7.09 6.78 -13.52
CA PRO A 143 6.90 6.41 -12.13
C PRO A 143 8.07 6.86 -11.24
N TYR A 144 9.31 6.77 -11.72
CA TYR A 144 10.47 7.15 -10.92
C TYR A 144 10.65 8.67 -10.86
N THR A 145 10.48 9.40 -11.96
CA THR A 145 10.52 10.87 -11.90
C THR A 145 9.41 11.40 -10.98
N ASN A 146 8.19 10.89 -11.09
CA ASN A 146 7.08 11.31 -10.24
C ASN A 146 7.31 10.98 -8.76
N LEU A 147 7.88 9.81 -8.45
CA LEU A 147 8.25 9.46 -7.07
C LEU A 147 9.38 10.33 -6.52
N ASN A 148 10.37 10.70 -7.34
CA ASN A 148 11.43 11.62 -6.90
C ASN A 148 10.85 13.00 -6.56
N ALA A 149 9.95 13.52 -7.39
CA ALA A 149 9.24 14.77 -7.09
C ALA A 149 8.44 14.65 -5.77
N ALA A 150 7.67 13.57 -5.61
CA ALA A 150 6.89 13.35 -4.40
C ALA A 150 7.76 13.22 -3.14
N ALA A 151 8.89 12.52 -3.22
CA ALA A 151 9.82 12.37 -2.11
C ALA A 151 10.46 13.71 -1.73
N ALA A 152 10.84 14.54 -2.70
CA ALA A 152 11.36 15.88 -2.45
C ALA A 152 10.34 16.78 -1.74
N ILE A 153 9.08 16.81 -2.21
CA ILE A 153 8.00 17.59 -1.58
C ILE A 153 7.73 17.11 -0.15
N LEU A 154 7.69 15.78 0.05
CA LEU A 154 7.45 15.20 1.37
C LEU A 154 8.59 15.52 2.34
N ARG A 155 9.84 15.49 1.87
CA ARG A 155 11.03 15.90 2.61
C ARG A 155 10.95 17.36 3.02
N GLU A 156 10.67 18.27 2.08
CA GLU A 156 10.48 19.69 2.41
C GLU A 156 9.37 19.93 3.45
N CYS A 157 8.25 19.22 3.31
CA CYS A 157 7.16 19.30 4.28
C CYS A 157 7.59 18.84 5.68
N TYR A 158 8.45 17.83 5.78
CA TYR A 158 9.03 17.44 7.06
C TYR A 158 10.01 18.51 7.57
N ASP A 159 10.87 19.05 6.71
CA ASP A 159 11.87 20.06 7.12
C ASP A 159 11.23 21.32 7.68
N ARG A 160 10.06 21.71 7.17
CA ARG A 160 9.29 22.86 7.69
C ARG A 160 8.68 22.61 9.07
N ASN A 161 8.42 21.35 9.45
CA ASN A 161 7.88 20.99 10.75
C ASN A 161 8.35 19.57 11.15
N PRO A 162 9.60 19.44 11.64
CA PRO A 162 10.21 18.14 11.86
C PRO A 162 9.56 17.37 13.00
N GLY A 163 9.68 16.05 12.96
CA GLY A 163 9.26 15.14 14.03
C GLY A 163 8.13 14.18 13.64
N SER A 164 7.35 14.49 12.60
CA SER A 164 6.26 13.60 12.18
C SER A 164 6.09 13.53 10.66
N TRP A 165 6.36 12.34 10.10
CA TRP A 165 6.12 12.04 8.68
C TRP A 165 4.63 12.03 8.32
N LEU A 166 3.74 11.78 9.29
CA LEU A 166 2.30 11.95 9.10
C LEU A 166 1.94 13.42 8.93
N VAL A 167 2.51 14.31 9.75
CA VAL A 167 2.32 15.76 9.56
C VAL A 167 2.86 16.21 8.21
N ALA A 168 4.03 15.71 7.79
CA ALA A 168 4.59 15.97 6.47
C ALA A 168 3.64 15.49 5.34
N ALA A 169 3.00 14.31 5.48
CA ALA A 169 2.01 13.83 4.52
C ALA A 169 0.76 14.72 4.46
N GLY A 170 0.30 15.25 5.61
CA GLY A 170 -0.79 16.24 5.64
C GLY A 170 -0.41 17.52 4.88
N CYS A 171 0.82 18.01 5.07
CA CYS A 171 1.37 19.14 4.32
C CYS A 171 1.49 18.84 2.82
N TYR A 172 1.96 17.65 2.45
CA TYR A 172 2.10 17.21 1.06
C TYR A 172 0.78 17.34 0.30
N HIS A 173 -0.30 16.85 0.89
CA HIS A 173 -1.62 16.85 0.26
C HIS A 173 -2.32 18.21 0.33
N HIS A 174 -2.19 18.91 1.46
CA HIS A 174 -2.86 20.19 1.68
C HIS A 174 -2.01 21.11 2.57
N PRO A 175 -1.08 21.89 1.97
CA PRO A 175 -0.11 22.71 2.71
C PRO A 175 -0.72 23.70 3.70
N ALA A 176 -1.93 24.20 3.43
CA ALA A 176 -2.66 25.11 4.32
C ALA A 176 -3.19 24.43 5.60
N GLY A 177 -3.04 23.10 5.74
CA GLY A 177 -3.47 22.37 6.92
C GLY A 177 -4.99 22.19 7.02
N GLY A 178 -5.51 22.21 8.25
CA GLY A 178 -6.95 22.12 8.53
C GLY A 178 -7.55 20.72 8.36
N ALA A 179 -8.89 20.68 8.25
CA ALA A 179 -9.65 19.45 8.13
C ALA A 179 -9.25 18.56 6.93
N PRO A 180 -8.93 19.09 5.73
CA PRO A 180 -8.44 18.28 4.62
C PRO A 180 -7.13 17.55 4.95
N ALA A 181 -6.14 18.27 5.49
CA ALA A 181 -4.88 17.67 5.92
C ALA A 181 -5.10 16.62 7.03
N ALA A 182 -5.97 16.91 8.00
CA ALA A 182 -6.30 15.95 9.07
C ALA A 182 -6.91 14.66 8.52
N ARG A 183 -7.87 14.75 7.59
CA ARG A 183 -8.45 13.59 6.92
C ARG A 183 -7.39 12.80 6.16
N TYR A 184 -6.52 13.48 5.43
CA TYR A 184 -5.46 12.83 4.66
C TYR A 184 -4.46 12.08 5.55
N LYS A 185 -4.06 12.67 6.69
CA LYS A 185 -3.23 11.99 7.70
C LYS A 185 -3.86 10.68 8.17
N SER A 186 -5.17 10.65 8.41
CA SER A 186 -5.88 9.42 8.81
C SER A 186 -5.85 8.36 7.71
N ILE A 187 -5.98 8.76 6.44
CA ILE A 187 -5.88 7.84 5.29
C ILE A 187 -4.46 7.23 5.22
N VAL A 188 -3.43 8.07 5.28
CA VAL A 188 -2.02 7.62 5.23
C VAL A 188 -1.68 6.74 6.43
N SER A 189 -2.12 7.10 7.63
CA SER A 189 -1.95 6.28 8.84
C SER A 189 -2.58 4.89 8.68
N GLY A 190 -3.79 4.80 8.14
CA GLY A 190 -4.43 3.51 7.85
C GLY A 190 -3.67 2.68 6.80
N LYS A 191 -3.01 3.32 5.84
CA LYS A 191 -2.16 2.66 4.84
C LYS A 191 -0.86 2.15 5.47
N LEU A 192 -0.20 2.95 6.30
CA LEU A 192 0.98 2.56 7.07
C LEU A 192 0.71 1.39 8.01
N ALA A 193 -0.40 1.43 8.76
CA ALA A 193 -0.77 0.35 9.67
C ALA A 193 -0.91 -1.00 8.96
N ARG A 194 -1.38 -1.02 7.70
CA ARG A 194 -1.46 -2.25 6.88
C ARG A 194 -0.11 -2.77 6.41
N LEU A 195 0.87 -1.89 6.20
CA LEU A 195 2.25 -2.28 5.89
C LEU A 195 2.91 -2.91 7.12
N ASN A 196 2.75 -2.28 8.29
CA ASN A 196 3.38 -2.72 9.54
C ASN A 196 2.72 -3.96 10.16
N GLY A 197 1.39 -4.02 10.20
CA GLY A 197 0.64 -5.16 10.75
C GLY A 197 0.83 -6.46 9.96
N ARG A 198 1.36 -6.36 8.74
CA ARG A 198 1.76 -7.52 7.92
C ARG A 198 3.26 -7.85 8.02
N ALA A 199 4.09 -6.90 8.46
CA ALA A 199 5.50 -7.15 8.75
C ALA A 199 5.70 -7.84 10.11
N SER A 200 4.74 -7.70 11.04
CA SER A 200 4.80 -8.27 12.40
C SER A 200 4.08 -9.61 12.59
N ALA A 201 3.57 -10.24 11.53
CA ALA A 201 2.99 -11.59 11.66
C ALA A 201 4.12 -12.59 11.96
N PRO A 202 4.08 -13.34 13.08
CA PRO A 202 5.12 -14.32 13.37
C PRO A 202 5.09 -15.39 12.27
N VAL A 203 6.22 -15.60 11.60
CA VAL A 203 6.45 -16.83 10.85
C VAL A 203 6.24 -17.96 11.85
N ARG A 204 5.21 -18.78 11.63
CA ARG A 204 4.95 -19.96 12.45
C ARG A 204 6.04 -20.98 12.10
N VAL A 205 7.22 -20.81 12.69
CA VAL A 205 8.28 -21.82 12.66
C VAL A 205 7.71 -23.00 13.43
N THR A 206 7.40 -24.09 12.72
CA THR A 206 7.13 -25.37 13.35
C THR A 206 8.40 -25.79 14.07
N SER A 207 8.41 -25.57 15.38
CA SER A 207 9.47 -25.93 16.29
C SER A 207 9.57 -27.45 16.43
N THR A 208 10.62 -28.04 15.85
CA THR A 208 11.15 -29.33 16.30
C THR A 208 12.18 -29.03 17.41
N THR A 209 12.13 -29.83 18.49
CA THR A 209 12.73 -29.69 19.83
C THR A 209 14.28 -29.46 19.89
N PRO A 210 14.85 -29.07 21.07
CA PRO A 210 16.00 -28.16 21.16
C PRO A 210 17.33 -28.82 21.58
N VAL A 211 18.43 -28.10 21.36
CA VAL A 211 19.73 -28.25 22.05
C VAL A 211 20.24 -26.85 22.45
N PRO A 212 20.80 -26.64 23.67
CA PRO A 212 20.94 -25.30 24.25
C PRO A 212 22.30 -24.62 23.98
N THR A 213 22.26 -23.29 24.16
CA THR A 213 23.37 -22.35 24.46
C THR A 213 23.80 -21.44 23.31
N ALA A 214 23.04 -20.36 23.12
CA ALA A 214 23.58 -19.06 22.74
C ALA A 214 22.71 -17.97 23.38
N LEU A 215 23.35 -17.01 24.05
CA LEU A 215 22.72 -15.80 24.62
C LEU A 215 22.10 -14.93 23.51
N PRO A 216 21.10 -14.10 23.85
CA PRO A 216 20.00 -13.79 22.95
C PRO A 216 20.40 -12.77 21.88
N ALA A 217 20.20 -13.12 20.61
CA ALA A 217 19.93 -12.10 19.61
C ALA A 217 18.54 -11.56 19.92
N GLN A 218 18.50 -10.44 20.65
CA GLN A 218 17.28 -9.66 20.81
C GLN A 218 16.81 -9.28 19.40
N THR A 219 15.79 -9.96 18.90
CA THR A 219 15.03 -9.50 17.74
C THR A 219 14.35 -8.22 18.19
N VAL A 220 15.00 -7.08 17.94
CA VAL A 220 14.41 -5.78 18.15
C VAL A 220 13.19 -5.72 17.25
N ALA A 221 12.01 -5.93 17.83
CA ALA A 221 10.77 -5.51 17.23
C ALA A 221 10.94 -4.00 16.97
N LEU A 222 11.06 -3.61 15.70
CA LEU A 222 11.08 -2.21 15.29
C LEU A 222 9.68 -1.63 15.53
N THR A 223 9.37 -1.38 16.80
CA THR A 223 8.30 -0.48 17.21
C THR A 223 8.87 0.92 17.04
N TRP A 224 8.37 1.63 16.03
CA TRP A 224 8.72 3.01 15.77
C TRP A 224 8.49 3.87 17.02
N ILE A 225 9.54 4.52 17.51
CA ILE A 225 9.46 5.56 18.54
C ILE A 225 9.66 6.89 17.81
N GLU A 226 8.61 7.71 17.80
CA GLU A 226 8.68 9.12 17.41
C GLU A 226 9.82 9.78 18.23
N PRO A 227 10.87 10.35 17.60
CA PRO A 227 11.98 10.92 18.36
C PRO A 227 11.44 12.07 19.20
N ARG A 228 11.50 11.92 20.53
CA ARG A 228 11.22 13.03 21.43
C ARG A 228 12.29 14.09 21.18
N SER A 229 11.85 15.28 20.81
CA SER A 229 12.67 16.49 20.82
C SER A 229 13.24 16.68 22.23
N GLN A 230 14.56 16.82 22.33
CA GLN A 230 15.16 17.57 23.44
C GLN A 230 14.99 19.06 23.18
#